data_AF-A0AA51EDW6-F1
#
_entry.id   AF-A0AA51EDW6-F1
#
_cell.length_a   1.000
_cell.length_b   1.000
_cell.length_c   1.000
_cell.angle_alpha   90.00
_cell.angle_beta   90.00
_cell.angle_gamma   90.00
#
_symmetry.space_group_name_H-M   'P 1'
#
loop_
_entity.id
_entity.type
_entity.pdbx_description
1 polymer ?
#
loop_
_entity_poly.entity_id
_entity_poly.type
_entity_poly.pdbx_seq_one_letter_code
_entity_poly.pdbx_strand_id
1 'polypeptide(L)'
;KVETGVYLGPVTTIPVVLFSGFFVNFNAVPSYLQWLTYLSYVRYGFEGAMLSVYGFGRDKLHCSEAYCHFRTPSLFLKEMTMDKANFWVDVGALSAFFVFIRVISYLVLRFKLKMM
;
A
#
# COMPACT_ATOMS: atom_id res chain seq x y z
N LYS A 1 -26.25 -3.19 11.83
CA LYS A 1 -27.14 -3.15 10.64
C LYS A 1 -26.25 -3.03 9.41
N VAL A 2 -26.59 -3.66 8.29
CA VAL A 2 -25.75 -3.73 7.09
C VAL A 2 -25.48 -2.35 6.48
N GLU A 3 -26.48 -1.47 6.52
CA GLU A 3 -26.44 -0.06 6.13
C GLU A 3 -25.18 0.66 6.68
N THR A 4 -24.88 0.52 7.98
CA THR A 4 -23.73 1.18 8.62
C THR A 4 -22.40 0.68 8.07
N GLY A 5 -22.31 -0.59 7.69
CA GLY A 5 -21.09 -1.16 7.10
C GLY A 5 -20.77 -0.55 5.73
N VAL A 6 -21.79 -0.26 4.93
CA VAL A 6 -21.63 0.36 3.61
C VAL A 6 -21.06 1.78 3.72
N TYR A 7 -21.45 2.55 4.73
CA TYR A 7 -20.89 3.89 4.98
C TYR A 7 -19.47 3.85 5.54
N LEU A 8 -19.16 2.87 6.40
CA LEU A 8 -17.83 2.76 7.02
C LEU A 8 -16.73 2.35 6.02
N GLY A 9 -17.08 1.61 4.97
CA GLY A 9 -16.12 1.17 3.95
C GLY A 9 -15.35 2.33 3.30
N PRO A 10 -16.02 3.28 2.64
CA PRO A 10 -15.36 4.44 2.03
C PRO A 10 -14.61 5.31 3.05
N VAL A 11 -15.23 5.57 4.20
CA VAL A 11 -14.64 6.42 5.26
C VAL A 11 -13.30 5.85 5.76
N THR A 12 -13.18 4.53 5.87
CA THR A 12 -11.93 3.87 6.27
C THR A 12 -10.95 3.71 5.11
N THR A 13 -11.43 3.54 3.88
CA THR A 13 -10.56 3.30 2.70
C THR A 13 -9.85 4.57 2.24
N ILE A 14 -10.50 5.74 2.29
CA ILE A 14 -9.91 7.02 1.86
C ILE A 14 -8.56 7.30 2.55
N PRO A 15 -8.45 7.31 3.90
CA PRO A 15 -7.17 7.57 4.54
C PRO A 15 -6.14 6.48 4.24
N VAL A 16 -6.55 5.22 4.14
CA VAL A 16 -5.66 4.09 3.79
C VAL A 16 -4.99 4.32 2.44
N VAL A 17 -5.75 4.78 1.44
CA VAL A 17 -5.21 5.09 0.10
C VAL A 17 -4.40 6.38 0.12
N LEU A 18 -4.80 7.41 0.86
CA LEU A 18 -4.06 8.67 0.96
C LEU A 18 -2.63 8.46 1.47
N PHE A 19 -2.45 7.59 2.47
CA PHE A 19 -1.15 7.24 3.05
C PHE A 19 -0.46 6.04 2.37
N SER A 20 -0.90 5.63 1.19
CA SER A 20 -0.31 4.49 0.45
C SER A 20 1.03 4.79 -0.23
N GLY A 21 1.45 6.06 -0.26
CA GLY A 21 2.63 6.48 -1.03
C GLY A 21 2.31 7.00 -2.44
N PHE A 22 1.08 6.80 -2.93
CA PHE A 22 0.64 7.32 -4.24
C PHE A 22 0.31 8.82 -4.21
N PHE A 23 -0.48 9.27 -3.23
CA PHE A 23 -0.90 10.68 -3.11
C PHE A 23 0.06 11.53 -2.28
N VAL A 24 0.56 10.95 -1.19
CA VAL A 24 1.52 11.61 -0.29
C VAL A 24 2.76 10.75 -0.20
N ASN A 25 3.90 11.34 -0.53
CA ASN A 25 5.20 10.68 -0.43
C ASN A 25 5.55 10.41 1.05
N PHE A 26 6.16 9.26 1.35
CA PHE A 26 6.46 8.85 2.74
C PHE A 26 7.35 9.84 3.49
N ASN A 27 8.23 10.56 2.79
CA ASN A 27 9.11 11.56 3.39
C ASN A 27 8.39 12.87 3.74
N ALA A 28 7.24 13.14 3.11
CA ALA A 28 6.43 14.32 3.41
C ALA A 28 5.49 14.10 4.61
N VAL A 29 5.30 12.85 5.06
CA VAL A 29 4.42 12.52 6.19
C VAL A 29 5.14 12.87 7.49
N PRO A 30 4.55 13.69 8.37
CA PRO A 30 5.17 14.04 9.64
C PRO A 30 5.29 12.82 10.56
N SER A 31 6.33 12.78 11.40
CA SER A 31 6.70 11.59 12.20
C SER A 31 5.57 11.08 13.10
N TYR A 32 4.67 11.95 13.57
CA TYR A 32 3.54 11.56 14.41
C TYR A 32 2.43 10.80 13.64
N LEU A 33 2.37 10.91 12.30
CA LEU A 33 1.42 10.18 11.43
C LEU A 33 2.08 9.02 10.68
N GLN A 34 3.40 8.85 10.78
CA GLN A 34 4.12 7.82 10.03
C GLN A 34 3.62 6.40 10.33
N TRP A 35 3.20 6.12 11.57
CA TRP A 35 2.65 4.82 11.97
C TRP A 35 1.42 4.42 11.13
N LEU A 36 0.60 5.40 10.70
CA LEU A 36 -0.60 5.14 9.92
C LEU A 36 -0.27 4.61 8.51
N THR A 37 0.88 5.01 7.97
CA THR A 37 1.35 4.50 6.67
C THR A 37 1.67 3.01 6.74
N TYR A 38 2.20 2.52 7.87
CA TYR A 38 2.51 1.09 8.07
C TYR A 38 1.25 0.24 8.27
N LEU A 39 0.14 0.84 8.69
CA LEU A 39 -1.15 0.17 8.84
C LEU A 39 -1.89 0.03 7.49
N SER A 40 -1.49 0.80 6.47
CA SER A 40 -2.11 0.74 5.15
C SER A 40 -1.67 -0.51 4.39
N TYR A 41 -2.58 -1.46 4.17
CA TYR A 41 -2.31 -2.60 3.28
C TYR A 41 -2.10 -2.16 1.83
N VAL A 42 -2.72 -1.03 1.42
CA VAL A 42 -2.58 -0.48 0.07
C VAL A 42 -1.16 0.02 -0.18
N ARG A 43 -0.46 0.50 0.86
CA ARG A 43 0.96 0.86 0.79
C ARG A 43 1.80 -0.28 0.23
N TYR A 44 1.77 -1.44 0.90
CA TYR A 44 2.59 -2.60 0.51
C TYR A 44 2.20 -3.12 -0.88
N GLY A 45 0.91 -3.05 -1.24
CA GLY A 45 0.46 -3.39 -2.60
C GLY A 45 1.00 -2.44 -3.67
N PHE A 46 0.99 -1.14 -3.39
CA PHE A 46 1.49 -0.12 -4.31
C PHE A 46 3.03 -0.16 -4.45
N GLU A 47 3.74 -0.30 -3.33
CA GLU A 47 5.20 -0.47 -3.27
C GLU A 47 5.64 -1.72 -4.06
N GLY A 48 5.00 -2.86 -3.79
CA GLY A 48 5.26 -4.11 -4.52
C GLY A 48 4.93 -4.02 -6.01
N ALA A 49 3.84 -3.35 -6.39
CA ALA A 49 3.50 -3.11 -7.80
C ALA A 49 4.57 -2.26 -8.50
N MET A 50 5.02 -1.18 -7.88
CA MET A 50 6.06 -0.31 -8.44
C MET A 50 7.39 -1.05 -8.60
N LEU A 51 7.80 -1.83 -7.60
CA LEU A 51 8.99 -2.68 -7.71
C LEU A 51 8.86 -3.74 -8.81
N SER A 52 7.67 -4.32 -9.00
CA SER A 52 7.46 -5.33 -10.04
C SER A 52 7.55 -4.77 -11.46
N VAL A 53 7.17 -3.51 -11.66
CA VAL A 53 7.15 -2.86 -12.99
C VAL A 53 8.49 -2.17 -13.29
N TYR A 54 9.04 -1.46 -12.31
CA TYR A 54 10.18 -0.55 -12.50
C TYR A 54 11.47 -1.02 -11.80
N GLY A 55 11.39 -2.05 -10.93
CA GLY A 55 12.53 -2.56 -10.17
C GLY A 55 13.39 -3.58 -10.94
N PHE A 56 14.17 -4.35 -10.18
CA PHE A 56 14.93 -5.53 -10.65
C PHE A 56 15.84 -5.32 -11.88
N GLY A 57 16.40 -4.13 -12.04
CA GLY A 57 17.32 -3.85 -13.16
C GLY A 57 16.64 -3.71 -14.52
N ARG A 58 15.36 -3.30 -14.54
CA ARG A 58 14.60 -3.00 -15.76
C ARG A 58 15.34 -2.05 -16.70
N ASP A 59 15.28 -2.34 -17.99
CA ASP A 59 15.81 -1.47 -19.05
C ASP A 59 15.12 -0.10 -19.08
N LYS A 60 15.80 0.86 -19.71
CA LYS A 60 15.30 2.23 -19.88
C LYS A 60 13.96 2.21 -20.61
N LEU A 61 13.02 3.01 -20.12
CA LEU A 61 11.69 3.16 -20.71
C LEU A 61 11.81 3.83 -22.09
N HIS A 62 10.93 3.42 -23.01
CA HIS A 62 10.86 4.03 -24.33
C HIS A 62 10.15 5.39 -24.22
N CYS A 63 10.83 6.47 -24.61
CA CYS A 63 10.24 7.82 -24.65
C CYS A 63 10.26 8.33 -26.10
N SER A 64 9.17 8.94 -26.54
CA SER A 64 9.06 9.52 -27.90
C SER A 64 9.67 10.92 -28.00
N GLU A 65 9.87 11.61 -26.87
CA GLU A 65 10.40 12.97 -26.79
C GLU A 65 11.90 12.99 -26.52
N ALA A 66 12.57 14.06 -26.97
CA ALA A 66 14.01 14.25 -26.77
C ALA A 66 14.42 14.39 -25.29
N TYR A 67 13.55 14.94 -24.46
CA TYR A 67 13.74 15.05 -23.01
C TYR A 67 12.75 14.15 -22.28
N CYS A 68 13.25 13.23 -21.46
CA CYS A 68 12.43 12.32 -20.67
C CYS A 68 13.06 12.14 -19.28
N HIS A 69 12.53 12.85 -18.30
CA HIS A 69 13.05 12.86 -16.93
C HIS A 69 13.02 11.45 -16.29
N PHE A 70 11.95 10.70 -16.54
CA PHE A 70 11.73 9.35 -15.99
C PHE A 70 12.13 8.22 -16.95
N ARG A 71 13.08 8.48 -17.86
CA ARG A 71 13.58 7.43 -18.77
C ARG A 71 14.23 6.26 -18.02
N THR A 72 14.87 6.55 -16.89
CA THR A 72 15.47 5.53 -16.03
C THR A 72 14.49 5.17 -14.92
N PRO A 73 14.04 3.91 -14.84
CA PRO A 73 13.03 3.49 -13.86
C PRO A 73 13.50 3.59 -12.41
N SER A 74 14.82 3.46 -12.14
CA SER A 74 15.38 3.67 -10.80
C SER A 74 15.26 5.11 -10.30
N LEU A 75 15.24 6.10 -11.21
CA LEU A 75 15.05 7.51 -10.85
C LEU A 75 13.60 7.76 -10.42
N PHE A 76 12.66 7.13 -11.13
CA PHE A 76 11.24 7.15 -10.77
C PHE A 76 10.98 6.52 -9.40
N LEU A 77 11.55 5.33 -9.14
CA LEU A 77 11.44 4.68 -7.83
C LEU A 77 12.03 5.52 -6.69
N LYS A 78 13.12 6.25 -6.97
CA LYS A 78 13.75 7.15 -6.00
C LYS A 78 12.86 8.36 -5.67
N GLU A 79 12.25 8.98 -6.68
CA GLU A 79 11.29 10.07 -6.47
C GLU A 79 10.06 9.61 -5.68
N MET A 80 9.59 8.37 -5.91
CA MET A 80 8.51 7.78 -5.11
C MET A 80 8.96 7.23 -3.75
N THR A 81 10.23 7.38 -3.36
CA THR A 81 10.79 6.87 -2.08
C THR A 81 10.67 5.36 -1.89
N MET A 82 10.78 4.60 -2.98
CA MET A 82 10.68 3.14 -3.04
C MET A 82 11.99 2.48 -3.50
N ASP A 83 13.09 3.23 -3.58
CA ASP A 83 14.39 2.72 -4.07
C ASP A 83 15.03 1.66 -3.16
N LYS A 84 14.67 1.66 -1.87
CA LYS A 84 15.16 0.70 -0.86
C LYS A 84 14.12 -0.34 -0.43
N ALA A 85 12.97 -0.35 -1.11
CA ALA A 85 11.88 -1.25 -0.79
C ALA A 85 12.21 -2.71 -1.17
N ASN A 86 11.63 -3.66 -0.42
CA ASN A 86 11.85 -5.08 -0.63
C ASN A 86 10.55 -5.78 -1.01
N PHE A 87 10.44 -6.20 -2.27
CA PHE A 87 9.25 -6.85 -2.82
C PHE A 87 8.75 -8.03 -1.97
N TRP A 88 9.66 -8.87 -1.46
CA TRP A 88 9.29 -10.02 -0.63
C TRP A 88 8.71 -9.64 0.73
N VAL A 89 9.14 -8.50 1.28
CA VAL A 89 8.58 -7.96 2.52
C VAL A 89 7.15 -7.48 2.28
N ASP A 90 6.89 -6.83 1.14
CA ASP A 90 5.54 -6.38 0.76
C ASP A 90 4.58 -7.56 0.59
N VAL A 91 5.01 -8.62 -0.10
CA VAL A 91 4.23 -9.86 -0.27
C VAL A 91 3.95 -10.52 1.09
N GLY A 92 4.96 -10.57 1.97
CA GLY A 92 4.81 -11.10 3.32
C GLY A 92 3.80 -10.30 4.15
N ALA A 93 3.90 -8.97 4.12
CA ALA A 93 3.00 -8.07 4.83
C ALA A 93 1.55 -8.22 4.35
N LEU A 94 1.31 -8.21 3.04
CA LEU A 94 -0.02 -8.40 2.46
C LEU A 94 -0.63 -9.76 2.84
N SER A 95 0.19 -10.82 2.80
CA SER A 95 -0.24 -12.16 3.21
C SER A 95 -0.62 -12.19 4.70
N ALA A 96 0.16 -11.55 5.55
CA ALA A 96 -0.14 -11.42 6.97
C ALA A 96 -1.45 -10.66 7.22
N PHE A 97 -1.67 -9.53 6.52
CA PHE A 97 -2.92 -8.77 6.60
C PHE A 97 -4.14 -9.59 6.16
N PHE A 98 -4.01 -10.38 5.09
CA PHE A 98 -5.08 -11.26 4.62
C PHE A 98 -5.47 -12.32 5.66
N VAL A 99 -4.49 -12.98 6.28
CA VAL A 99 -4.75 -13.96 7.33
C VAL A 99 -5.35 -13.27 8.56
N PHE A 100 -4.78 -12.14 8.97
CA PHE A 100 -5.22 -11.37 10.13
C PHE A 100 -6.69 -10.95 10.03
N ILE A 101 -7.11 -10.36 8.90
CA ILE A 101 -8.50 -9.92 8.73
C ILE A 101 -9.47 -11.11 8.73
N ARG A 102 -9.08 -12.26 8.18
CA ARG A 102 -9.88 -13.49 8.18
C ARG A 102 -10.03 -14.06 9.59
N VAL A 103 -8.94 -14.10 10.36
CA VAL A 103 -8.96 -14.54 11.76
C VAL A 103 -9.83 -13.63 12.61
N ILE A 104 -9.67 -12.30 12.50
CA ILE A 104 -10.52 -11.34 13.22
C ILE A 104 -11.98 -11.53 12.83
N SER A 105 -12.28 -11.62 11.54
CA SER A 105 -13.66 -11.81 11.06
C SER A 105 -14.28 -13.09 11.64
N TYR A 106 -13.51 -14.19 11.67
CA TYR A 106 -13.94 -15.44 12.27
C TYR A 106 -14.17 -15.31 13.78
N LEU A 107 -13.24 -14.67 14.51
CA LEU A 107 -13.37 -14.46 15.95
C LEU A 107 -14.58 -13.58 16.28
N VAL A 108 -14.77 -12.46 15.59
CA VAL A 108 -15.91 -11.56 15.76
C VAL A 108 -17.22 -12.31 15.52
N LEU A 109 -17.29 -13.11 14.44
CA LEU A 109 -18.47 -13.92 14.14
C LEU A 109 -18.72 -14.96 15.25
N ARG A 110 -17.68 -15.66 15.71
CA ARG A 110 -17.78 -16.66 16.79
C ARG A 110 -18.20 -16.04 18.11
N PHE A 111 -17.65 -14.89 18.49
CA PHE A 111 -18.04 -14.16 19.70
C PHE A 111 -19.50 -13.72 19.64
N LYS A 112 -19.94 -13.19 18.49
CA LYS A 112 -21.34 -12.79 18.30
C LYS A 112 -22.30 -13.98 18.40
N LEU A 113 -21.94 -15.12 17.83
CA LEU A 113 -22.74 -16.35 17.91
C LEU A 113 -22.78 -16.96 19.32
N LYS A 114 -21.74 -16.76 20.13
CA LYS A 114 -21.69 -17.26 21.52
C LYS A 114 -22.37 -16.32 22.53
N MET A 115 -22.42 -15.02 22.24
CA MET A 115 -23.12 -14.03 23.06
C MET A 115 -24.63 -13.96 22.77
N MET A 116 -25.10 -14.62 21.71
CA MET A 116 -26.51 -14.79 21.38
C MET A 116 -27.00 -16.13 21.94
#